data_AF-A0A7J8Q175-F1
#
_entry.id   AF-A0A7J8Q175-F1
#
_cell.length_a   1.000
_cell.length_b   1.000
_cell.length_c   1.000
_cell.angle_alpha   90.00
_cell.angle_beta   90.00
_cell.angle_gamma   90.00
#
_symmetry.space_group_name_H-M   'P 1'
#
loop_
_entity.id
_entity.type
_entity.pdbx_description
1 polymer ?
#
loop_
_entity_poly.entity_id
_entity_poly.type
_entity_poly.pdbx_seq_one_letter_code
_entity_poly.pdbx_strand_id
1 'polypeptide(L)'
;CVKWFQQCDENHVLDKEKLKNSLESAEKKCIDTELEKKNKEEELNAVISELRDSNASLQEKLSKEVSEKLDAINRHKSEIEARVTAEKSVASLTEDLQKAQQDIAAANERAASLDNTHKRLQEYILSLQQYNSKLITDLETVRESLKRVEKEKLTIVENLSSLRGHCSSLQEQLTLSRASQDDAVNQKETLVNEVKCLRGELQQVRDDREHQVSKVQALSAEIVKFKESTGRSFAELDNLTMKSKSLEETCSSQREQLRILELQLAAANEKLKRADLSASETRVEYLEQKRTIQELQDRLADMEHKLIEGENLRKKLHNTILELKGNIRVFCRVRPLLPDDGAAEGAVVSYPTSTESLGRGIDLIQNGQKYPFTFDKVFNPEASQQDVFVEISQLVQSALDGYKVI
;
A
#
# COMPACT_ATOMS: atom_id res chain seq x y z
N CYS A 1 267.05 -89.64 82.56
CA CYS A 1 265.87 -88.87 83.02
C CYS A 1 265.67 -87.52 82.31
N VAL A 2 265.70 -87.43 80.98
CA VAL A 2 265.38 -86.15 80.27
C VAL A 2 264.39 -86.32 79.11
N LYS A 3 264.24 -87.52 78.52
CA LYS A 3 263.35 -87.75 77.36
C LYS A 3 261.85 -87.92 77.67
N TRP A 4 261.42 -88.02 78.92
CA TRP A 4 259.99 -88.22 79.24
C TRP A 4 259.21 -86.91 79.41
N PHE A 5 259.87 -85.80 79.76
CA PHE A 5 259.19 -84.52 80.02
C PHE A 5 258.87 -83.72 78.74
N GLN A 6 259.60 -83.92 77.64
CA GLN A 6 259.34 -83.20 76.39
C GLN A 6 258.15 -83.74 75.60
N GLN A 7 257.68 -84.97 75.88
CA GLN A 7 256.60 -85.59 75.13
C GLN A 7 255.21 -85.36 75.74
N CYS A 8 255.12 -84.90 77.00
CA CYS A 8 253.86 -84.50 77.62
C CYS A 8 253.41 -83.09 77.23
N ASP A 9 254.35 -82.20 76.89
CA ASP A 9 254.04 -80.79 76.60
C ASP A 9 253.44 -80.61 75.18
N GLU A 10 253.87 -81.42 74.21
CA GLU A 10 253.29 -81.41 72.85
C GLU A 10 251.82 -81.86 72.82
N ASN A 11 251.41 -82.77 73.71
CA ASN A 11 250.03 -83.24 73.76
C ASN A 11 249.05 -82.19 74.32
N HIS A 12 249.50 -81.29 75.21
CA HIS A 12 248.63 -80.26 75.76
C HIS A 12 248.35 -79.10 74.80
N VAL A 13 249.25 -78.82 73.85
CA VAL A 13 249.05 -77.77 72.85
C VAL A 13 247.98 -78.20 71.82
N LEU A 14 248.01 -79.46 71.39
CA LEU A 14 247.06 -80.02 70.43
C LEU A 14 245.61 -80.02 70.93
N ASP A 15 245.39 -80.28 72.22
CA ASP A 15 244.03 -80.28 72.79
C ASP A 15 243.43 -78.88 72.93
N LYS A 16 244.27 -77.86 73.17
CA LYS A 16 243.81 -76.48 73.27
C LYS A 16 243.29 -75.95 71.92
N GLU A 17 243.92 -76.37 70.83
CA GLU A 17 243.56 -75.93 69.48
C GLU A 17 242.25 -76.59 68.98
N LYS A 18 241.99 -77.85 69.36
CA LYS A 18 240.69 -78.51 69.12
C LYS A 18 239.53 -77.82 69.83
N LEU A 19 239.72 -77.43 71.09
CA LEU A 19 238.68 -76.77 71.88
C LEU A 19 238.30 -75.39 71.32
N LYS A 20 239.28 -74.65 70.78
CA LYS A 20 239.02 -73.34 70.15
C LYS A 20 238.17 -73.47 68.88
N ASN A 21 238.50 -74.43 68.01
CA ASN A 21 237.73 -74.66 66.78
C ASN A 21 236.29 -75.12 67.06
N SER A 22 236.09 -75.87 68.15
CA SER A 22 234.75 -76.31 68.54
C SER A 22 233.88 -75.16 69.08
N LEU A 23 234.48 -74.16 69.73
CA LEU A 23 233.78 -72.98 70.23
C LEU A 23 233.35 -72.05 69.08
N GLU A 24 234.26 -71.76 68.14
CA GLU A 24 233.94 -70.92 66.96
C GLU A 24 232.84 -71.55 66.09
N SER A 25 232.78 -72.88 66.00
CA SER A 25 231.70 -73.56 65.29
C SER A 25 230.34 -73.45 66.00
N ALA A 26 230.33 -73.41 67.33
CA ALA A 26 229.11 -73.29 68.12
C ALA A 26 228.54 -71.86 68.08
N GLU A 27 229.39 -70.83 68.15
CA GLU A 27 228.97 -69.43 68.02
C GLU A 27 228.35 -69.15 66.65
N LYS A 28 228.96 -69.65 65.57
CA LYS A 28 228.41 -69.48 64.22
C LYS A 28 227.01 -70.10 64.09
N LYS A 29 226.80 -71.30 64.64
CA LYS A 29 225.47 -71.94 64.66
C LYS A 29 224.45 -71.14 65.44
N CYS A 30 224.83 -70.51 66.55
CA CYS A 30 223.90 -69.71 67.35
C CYS A 30 223.43 -68.47 66.57
N ILE A 31 224.35 -67.75 65.93
CA ILE A 31 224.04 -66.58 65.10
C ILE A 31 223.12 -66.96 63.93
N ASP A 32 223.41 -68.06 63.23
CA ASP A 32 222.58 -68.52 62.12
C ASP A 32 221.13 -68.83 62.57
N THR A 33 220.95 -69.46 63.73
CA THR A 33 219.60 -69.72 64.29
C THR A 33 218.87 -68.47 64.75
N GLU A 34 219.58 -67.45 65.22
CA GLU A 34 219.00 -66.17 65.63
C GLU A 34 218.49 -65.39 64.41
N LEU A 35 219.28 -65.38 63.33
CA LEU A 35 218.90 -64.77 62.07
C LEU A 35 217.66 -65.47 61.46
N GLU A 36 217.63 -66.81 61.50
CA GLU A 36 216.48 -67.58 61.01
C GLU A 36 215.20 -67.28 61.80
N LYS A 37 215.30 -67.15 63.14
CA LYS A 37 214.16 -66.76 63.98
C LYS A 37 213.68 -65.34 63.68
N LYS A 38 214.60 -64.40 63.47
CA LYS A 38 214.28 -63.01 63.16
C LYS A 38 213.59 -62.88 61.80
N ASN A 39 214.05 -63.59 60.79
CA ASN A 39 213.37 -63.67 59.49
C ASN A 39 211.95 -64.23 59.64
N LYS A 40 211.77 -65.27 60.46
CA LYS A 40 210.44 -65.84 60.75
C LYS A 40 209.50 -64.87 61.47
N GLU A 41 210.04 -64.05 62.37
CA GLU A 41 209.28 -63.01 63.06
C GLU A 41 208.84 -61.91 62.08
N GLU A 42 209.71 -61.49 61.17
CA GLU A 42 209.38 -60.53 60.12
C GLU A 42 208.31 -61.09 59.16
N GLU A 43 208.41 -62.36 58.75
CA GLU A 43 207.37 -63.04 57.96
C GLU A 43 206.03 -63.09 58.68
N LEU A 44 206.01 -63.47 59.97
CA LEU A 44 204.77 -63.51 60.76
C LEU A 44 204.16 -62.11 60.92
N ASN A 45 204.98 -61.07 61.11
CA ASN A 45 204.52 -59.70 61.20
C ASN A 45 203.93 -59.20 59.87
N ALA A 46 204.52 -59.57 58.73
CA ALA A 46 203.95 -59.28 57.42
C ALA A 46 202.59 -59.95 57.24
N VAL A 47 202.45 -61.23 57.59
CA VAL A 47 201.17 -61.96 57.56
C VAL A 47 200.13 -61.32 58.50
N ILE A 48 200.53 -60.90 59.70
CA ILE A 48 199.62 -60.20 60.63
C ILE A 48 199.16 -58.87 60.04
N SER A 49 200.04 -58.12 59.36
CA SER A 49 199.67 -56.88 58.69
C SER A 49 198.67 -57.13 57.56
N GLU A 50 198.94 -58.11 56.69
CA GLU A 50 198.03 -58.51 55.62
C GLU A 50 196.66 -58.96 56.16
N LEU A 51 196.64 -59.73 57.25
CA LEU A 51 195.39 -60.15 57.90
C LEU A 51 194.64 -58.96 58.51
N ARG A 52 195.32 -57.97 59.09
CA ARG A 52 194.68 -56.74 59.60
C ARG A 52 194.07 -55.91 58.47
N ASP A 53 194.81 -55.71 57.39
CA ASP A 53 194.33 -54.96 56.22
C ASP A 53 193.15 -55.67 55.56
N SER A 54 193.23 -57.00 55.44
CA SER A 54 192.13 -57.83 54.94
C SER A 54 190.90 -57.75 55.84
N ASN A 55 191.08 -57.79 57.17
CA ASN A 55 189.97 -57.66 58.14
C ASN A 55 189.35 -56.25 58.09
N ALA A 56 190.15 -55.18 57.96
CA ALA A 56 189.65 -53.83 57.79
C ALA A 56 188.85 -53.67 56.48
N SER A 57 189.35 -54.22 55.37
CA SER A 57 188.62 -54.22 54.09
C SER A 57 187.31 -55.01 54.16
N LEU A 58 187.30 -56.14 54.88
CA LEU A 58 186.08 -56.92 55.09
C LEU A 58 185.08 -56.18 56.00
N GLN A 59 185.55 -55.49 57.05
CA GLN A 59 184.68 -54.65 57.89
C GLN A 59 184.06 -53.49 57.10
N GLU A 60 184.82 -52.85 56.21
CA GLU A 60 184.30 -51.79 55.34
C GLU A 60 183.27 -52.33 54.32
N LYS A 61 183.56 -53.48 53.70
CA LYS A 61 182.59 -54.15 52.81
C LYS A 61 181.32 -54.55 53.56
N LEU A 62 181.46 -55.08 54.78
CA LEU A 62 180.34 -55.47 55.62
C LEU A 62 179.50 -54.24 56.02
N SER A 63 180.14 -53.13 56.43
CA SER A 63 179.41 -51.91 56.81
C SER A 63 178.69 -51.29 55.62
N LYS A 64 179.30 -51.32 54.43
CA LYS A 64 178.67 -50.88 53.18
C LYS A 64 177.47 -51.74 52.81
N GLU A 65 177.59 -53.06 52.83
CA GLU A 65 176.47 -53.99 52.59
C GLU A 65 175.35 -53.79 53.62
N VAL A 66 175.68 -53.65 54.90
CA VAL A 66 174.68 -53.36 55.95
C VAL A 66 173.94 -52.06 55.67
N SER A 67 174.64 -51.00 55.26
CA SER A 67 174.03 -49.71 54.89
C SER A 67 173.12 -49.86 53.67
N GLU A 68 173.56 -50.54 52.61
CA GLU A 68 172.77 -50.76 51.39
C GLU A 68 171.52 -51.60 51.65
N LYS A 69 171.61 -52.64 52.50
CA LYS A 69 170.47 -53.44 52.94
C LYS A 69 169.50 -52.61 53.78
N LEU A 70 169.99 -51.76 54.68
CA LEU A 70 169.16 -50.89 55.50
C LEU A 70 168.40 -49.88 54.62
N ASP A 71 169.06 -49.28 53.64
CA ASP A 71 168.43 -48.39 52.67
C ASP A 71 167.37 -49.10 51.83
N ALA A 72 167.64 -50.34 51.38
CA ALA A 72 166.66 -51.16 50.68
C ALA A 72 165.43 -51.48 51.53
N ILE A 73 165.63 -51.81 52.81
CA ILE A 73 164.53 -52.03 53.78
C ILE A 73 163.71 -50.76 53.97
N ASN A 74 164.37 -49.60 54.13
CA ASN A 74 163.69 -48.32 54.29
C ASN A 74 162.88 -47.94 53.04
N ARG A 75 163.42 -48.17 51.83
CA ARG A 75 162.68 -47.96 50.57
C ARG A 75 161.47 -48.90 50.47
N HIS A 76 161.63 -50.18 50.76
CA HIS A 76 160.53 -51.15 50.75
C HIS A 76 159.46 -50.81 51.80
N LYS A 77 159.85 -50.30 52.97
CA LYS A 77 158.91 -49.85 53.99
C LYS A 77 158.11 -48.64 53.51
N SER A 78 158.77 -47.64 52.94
CA SER A 78 158.12 -46.46 52.34
C SER A 78 157.18 -46.86 51.19
N GLU A 79 157.57 -47.84 50.37
CA GLU A 79 156.72 -48.37 49.30
C GLU A 79 155.49 -49.12 49.83
N ILE A 80 155.62 -49.93 50.88
CA ILE A 80 154.47 -50.56 51.56
C ILE A 80 153.53 -49.48 52.11
N GLU A 81 154.07 -48.47 52.80
CA GLU A 81 153.25 -47.39 53.36
C GLU A 81 152.51 -46.63 52.25
N ALA A 82 153.18 -46.29 51.15
CA ALA A 82 152.56 -45.70 49.98
C ALA A 82 151.48 -46.60 49.38
N ARG A 83 151.74 -47.90 49.24
CA ARG A 83 150.77 -48.88 48.75
C ARG A 83 149.53 -48.97 49.65
N VAL A 84 149.70 -49.01 50.97
CA VAL A 84 148.58 -49.04 51.92
C VAL A 84 147.76 -47.74 51.84
N THR A 85 148.40 -46.58 51.67
CA THR A 85 147.64 -45.32 51.48
C THR A 85 146.87 -45.32 50.16
N ALA A 86 147.44 -45.86 49.08
CA ALA A 86 146.74 -46.02 47.81
C ALA A 86 145.61 -47.05 47.88
N GLU A 87 145.79 -48.16 48.60
CA GLU A 87 144.73 -49.16 48.81
C GLU A 87 143.56 -48.57 49.61
N LYS A 88 143.85 -47.75 50.62
CA LYS A 88 142.82 -47.00 51.38
C LYS A 88 142.07 -46.01 50.50
N SER A 89 142.76 -45.27 49.62
CA SER A 89 142.10 -44.31 48.72
C SER A 89 141.29 -45.01 47.63
N VAL A 90 141.75 -46.15 47.11
CA VAL A 90 140.97 -46.98 46.19
C VAL A 90 139.72 -47.53 46.87
N ALA A 91 139.83 -48.00 48.11
CA ALA A 91 138.68 -48.48 48.87
C ALA A 91 137.63 -47.36 49.08
N SER A 92 138.06 -46.15 49.48
CA SER A 92 137.13 -45.03 49.66
C SER A 92 136.49 -44.59 48.33
N LEU A 93 137.27 -44.51 47.25
CA LEU A 93 136.73 -44.18 45.92
C LEU A 93 135.77 -45.25 45.40
N THR A 94 135.99 -46.52 45.75
CA THR A 94 135.07 -47.61 45.40
C THR A 94 133.75 -47.50 46.16
N GLU A 95 133.80 -47.13 47.45
CA GLU A 95 132.60 -46.87 48.24
C GLU A 95 131.81 -45.66 47.70
N ASP A 96 132.51 -44.57 47.36
CA ASP A 96 131.89 -43.38 46.76
C ASP A 96 131.30 -43.68 45.38
N LEU A 97 131.99 -44.47 44.56
CA LEU A 97 131.47 -44.94 43.27
C LEU A 97 130.21 -45.79 43.45
N GLN A 98 130.18 -46.68 44.44
CA GLN A 98 129.01 -47.51 44.73
C GLN A 98 127.83 -46.64 45.20
N LYS A 99 128.05 -45.64 46.06
CA LYS A 99 127.02 -44.68 46.47
C LYS A 99 126.50 -43.89 45.28
N ALA A 100 127.39 -43.35 44.45
CA ALA A 100 126.99 -42.62 43.25
C ALA A 100 126.19 -43.49 42.27
N GLN A 101 126.55 -44.76 42.10
CA GLN A 101 125.78 -45.72 41.29
C GLN A 101 124.39 -45.98 41.86
N GLN A 102 124.26 -46.13 43.18
CA GLN A 102 122.97 -46.27 43.84
C GLN A 102 122.10 -45.02 43.69
N ASP A 103 122.69 -43.82 43.85
CA ASP A 103 121.98 -42.56 43.67
C ASP A 103 121.51 -42.36 42.22
N ILE A 104 122.33 -42.75 41.23
CA ILE A 104 121.95 -42.75 39.82
C ILE A 104 120.79 -43.73 39.56
N ALA A 105 120.85 -44.94 40.12
CA ALA A 105 119.77 -45.91 39.98
C ALA A 105 118.46 -45.38 40.58
N ALA A 106 118.52 -44.83 41.80
CA ALA A 106 117.36 -44.22 42.47
C ALA A 106 116.84 -42.97 41.74
N ALA A 107 117.70 -42.18 41.11
CA ALA A 107 117.32 -41.05 40.28
C ALA A 107 116.63 -41.52 38.99
N ASN A 108 117.13 -42.56 38.34
CA ASN A 108 116.54 -43.14 37.13
C ASN A 108 115.17 -43.77 37.40
N GLU A 109 114.99 -44.49 38.53
CA GLU A 109 113.68 -45.00 38.94
C GLU A 109 112.68 -43.86 39.19
N ARG A 110 113.12 -42.79 39.88
CA ARG A 110 112.29 -41.59 40.06
C ARG A 110 111.92 -40.94 38.72
N ALA A 111 112.87 -40.79 37.81
CA ALA A 111 112.62 -40.24 36.48
C ALA A 111 111.62 -41.10 35.68
N ALA A 112 111.74 -42.42 35.72
CA ALA A 112 110.81 -43.34 35.07
C ALA A 112 109.40 -43.27 35.70
N SER A 113 109.30 -43.14 37.03
CA SER A 113 108.01 -42.95 37.70
C SER A 113 107.35 -41.62 37.29
N LEU A 114 108.13 -40.54 37.22
CA LEU A 114 107.65 -39.23 36.79
C LEU A 114 107.21 -39.24 35.32
N ASP A 115 107.97 -39.87 34.42
CA ASP A 115 107.60 -40.03 33.01
C ASP A 115 106.27 -40.79 32.85
N ASN A 116 106.07 -41.87 33.62
CA ASN A 116 104.80 -42.59 33.64
C ASN A 116 103.63 -41.73 34.15
N THR A 117 103.84 -40.94 35.22
CA THR A 117 102.81 -40.00 35.68
C THR A 117 102.52 -38.90 34.65
N HIS A 118 103.55 -38.41 33.97
CA HIS A 118 103.40 -37.40 32.93
C HIS A 118 102.59 -37.94 31.75
N LYS A 119 102.87 -39.17 31.28
CA LYS A 119 102.09 -39.85 30.24
C LYS A 119 100.62 -40.00 30.63
N ARG A 120 100.33 -40.45 31.85
CA ARG A 120 98.95 -40.56 32.36
C ARG A 120 98.24 -39.21 32.41
N LEU A 121 98.94 -38.16 32.85
CA LEU A 121 98.39 -36.80 32.86
C LEU A 121 98.15 -36.27 31.44
N GLN A 122 99.04 -36.55 30.48
CA GLN A 122 98.83 -36.20 29.07
C GLN A 122 97.61 -36.91 28.48
N GLU A 123 97.45 -38.22 28.71
CA GLU A 123 96.26 -38.97 28.29
C GLU A 123 94.98 -38.41 28.91
N TYR A 124 95.01 -38.05 30.20
CA TYR A 124 93.89 -37.42 30.87
C TYR A 124 93.56 -36.05 30.28
N ILE A 125 94.55 -35.19 30.02
CA ILE A 125 94.36 -33.89 29.36
C ILE A 125 93.75 -34.07 27.97
N LEU A 126 94.24 -35.03 27.17
CA LEU A 126 93.68 -35.33 25.85
C LEU A 126 92.21 -35.79 25.96
N SER A 127 91.88 -36.65 26.94
CA SER A 127 90.50 -37.08 27.17
C SER A 127 89.58 -35.91 27.55
N LEU A 128 90.05 -34.99 28.40
CA LEU A 128 89.31 -33.79 28.77
C LEU A 128 89.15 -32.83 27.58
N GLN A 129 90.17 -32.70 26.73
CA GLN A 129 90.09 -31.89 25.51
C GLN A 129 89.06 -32.46 24.53
N GLN A 130 89.02 -33.78 24.34
CA GLN A 130 88.01 -34.46 23.52
C GLN A 130 86.61 -34.32 24.10
N TYR A 131 86.47 -34.41 25.42
CA TYR A 131 85.19 -34.21 26.10
C TYR A 131 84.70 -32.76 25.94
N ASN A 132 85.59 -31.78 26.11
CA ASN A 132 85.27 -30.37 25.93
C ASN A 132 84.92 -30.04 24.47
N SER A 133 85.63 -30.61 23.49
CA SER A 133 85.29 -30.41 22.08
C SER A 133 83.92 -31.00 21.75
N LYS A 134 83.59 -32.17 22.29
CA LYS A 134 82.26 -32.77 22.16
C LYS A 134 81.16 -31.93 22.80
N LEU A 135 81.40 -31.39 24.00
CA LEU A 135 80.48 -30.45 24.65
C LEU A 135 80.25 -29.19 23.82
N ILE A 136 81.30 -28.65 23.21
CA ILE A 136 81.20 -27.48 22.32
C ILE A 136 80.34 -27.82 21.11
N THR A 137 80.57 -28.96 20.44
CA THR A 137 79.75 -29.38 19.29
C THR A 137 78.30 -29.63 19.69
N ASP A 138 78.06 -30.26 20.85
CA ASP A 138 76.70 -30.50 21.34
C ASP A 138 75.99 -29.17 21.66
N LEU A 139 76.68 -28.20 22.25
CA LEU A 139 76.13 -26.86 22.49
C LEU A 139 75.82 -26.11 21.18
N GLU A 140 76.66 -26.24 20.16
CA GLU A 140 76.43 -25.64 18.84
C GLU A 140 75.20 -26.25 18.16
N THR A 141 75.08 -27.59 18.16
CA THR A 141 73.91 -28.27 17.58
C THR A 141 72.61 -27.88 18.30
N VAL A 142 72.63 -27.78 19.62
CA VAL A 142 71.48 -27.31 20.41
C VAL A 142 71.15 -25.85 20.07
N ARG A 143 72.14 -24.95 19.99
CA ARG A 143 71.93 -23.55 19.57
C ARG A 143 71.30 -23.45 18.19
N GLU A 144 71.73 -24.28 17.25
CA GLU A 144 71.22 -24.27 15.88
C GLU A 144 69.78 -24.82 15.80
N SER A 145 69.49 -25.86 16.60
CA SER A 145 68.10 -26.35 16.76
C SER A 145 67.19 -25.28 17.39
N LEU A 146 67.68 -24.53 18.38
CA LEU A 146 66.93 -23.47 19.03
C LEU A 146 66.65 -22.31 18.07
N LYS A 147 67.63 -21.89 17.27
CA LYS A 147 67.43 -20.90 16.20
C LYS A 147 66.38 -21.35 15.18
N ARG A 148 66.35 -22.64 14.82
CA ARG A 148 65.34 -23.20 13.92
C ARG A 148 63.94 -23.11 14.53
N VAL A 149 63.79 -23.53 15.78
CA VAL A 149 62.52 -23.45 16.53
C VAL A 149 62.08 -21.99 16.72
N GLU A 150 62.98 -21.05 16.98
CA GLU A 150 62.65 -19.62 17.05
C GLU A 150 62.13 -19.09 15.71
N LYS A 151 62.75 -19.48 14.59
CA LYS A 151 62.28 -19.11 13.25
C LYS A 151 60.89 -19.68 12.96
N GLU A 152 60.65 -20.94 13.29
CA GLU A 152 59.33 -21.58 13.16
C GLU A 152 58.28 -20.92 14.06
N LYS A 153 58.65 -20.53 15.29
CA LYS A 153 57.78 -19.77 16.18
C LYS A 153 57.39 -18.43 15.56
N LEU A 154 58.33 -17.69 14.99
CA LEU A 154 58.06 -16.41 14.34
C LEU A 154 57.09 -16.56 13.17
N THR A 155 57.30 -17.56 12.30
CA THR A 155 56.38 -17.81 11.17
C THR A 155 54.99 -18.22 11.64
N ILE A 156 54.87 -19.03 12.69
CA ILE A 156 53.57 -19.38 13.30
C ILE A 156 52.89 -18.13 13.87
N VAL A 157 53.62 -17.25 14.55
CA VAL A 157 53.07 -16.00 15.10
C VAL A 157 52.58 -15.07 14.00
N GLU A 158 53.32 -14.94 12.89
CA GLU A 158 52.88 -14.17 11.70
C GLU A 158 51.63 -14.78 11.06
N ASN A 159 51.57 -16.11 10.94
CA ASN A 159 50.39 -16.79 10.42
C ASN A 159 49.17 -16.57 11.33
N LEU A 160 49.34 -16.66 12.66
CA LEU A 160 48.28 -16.40 13.62
C LEU A 160 47.81 -14.93 13.60
N SER A 161 48.71 -13.97 13.42
CA SER A 161 48.34 -12.56 13.30
C SER A 161 47.57 -12.28 12.01
N SER A 162 48.00 -12.88 10.90
CA SER A 162 47.27 -12.84 9.62
C SER A 162 45.88 -13.48 9.75
N LEU A 163 45.78 -14.69 10.32
CA LEU A 163 44.50 -15.37 10.52
C LEU A 163 43.56 -14.56 11.43
N ARG A 164 44.10 -13.95 12.50
CA ARG A 164 43.34 -13.05 13.37
C ARG A 164 42.81 -11.85 12.59
N GLY A 165 43.61 -11.25 11.72
CA GLY A 165 43.18 -10.18 10.83
C GLY A 165 42.02 -10.59 9.91
N HIS A 166 42.11 -11.79 9.31
CA HIS A 166 41.02 -12.35 8.50
C HIS A 166 39.75 -12.60 9.31
N CYS A 167 39.87 -13.17 10.52
CA CYS A 167 38.72 -13.36 11.41
C CYS A 167 38.07 -12.03 11.80
N SER A 168 38.86 -11.00 12.12
CA SER A 168 38.33 -9.67 12.42
C SER A 168 37.62 -9.04 11.22
N SER A 169 38.19 -9.15 10.01
CA SER A 169 37.56 -8.66 8.78
C SER A 169 36.26 -9.39 8.47
N LEU A 170 36.24 -10.72 8.60
CA LEU A 170 35.04 -11.53 8.39
C LEU A 170 33.96 -11.21 9.44
N GLN A 171 34.35 -10.99 10.69
CA GLN A 171 33.48 -10.54 11.76
C GLN A 171 32.84 -9.18 11.42
N GLU A 172 33.63 -8.23 10.92
CA GLU A 172 33.16 -6.91 10.50
C GLU A 172 32.18 -7.01 9.32
N GLN A 173 32.50 -7.81 8.30
CA GLN A 173 31.58 -8.09 7.18
C GLN A 173 30.26 -8.72 7.65
N LEU A 174 30.32 -9.67 8.59
CA LEU A 174 29.12 -10.28 9.15
C LEU A 174 28.28 -9.26 9.92
N THR A 175 28.91 -8.36 10.69
CA THR A 175 28.19 -7.28 11.40
C THR A 175 27.54 -6.29 10.44
N LEU A 176 28.23 -5.89 9.36
CA LEU A 176 27.67 -5.02 8.33
C LEU A 176 26.51 -5.68 7.59
N SER A 177 26.64 -6.97 7.24
CA SER A 177 25.57 -7.72 6.60
C SER A 177 24.35 -7.89 7.51
N ARG A 178 24.56 -8.10 8.82
CA ARG A 178 23.46 -8.18 9.80
C ARG A 178 22.76 -6.84 9.94
N ALA A 179 23.50 -5.73 10.06
CA ALA A 179 22.91 -4.39 10.13
C ALA A 179 22.07 -4.07 8.88
N SER A 180 22.60 -4.36 7.69
CA SER A 180 21.85 -4.20 6.43
C SER A 180 20.61 -5.09 6.37
N GLN A 181 20.68 -6.31 6.91
CA GLN A 181 19.53 -7.20 6.96
C GLN A 181 18.47 -6.70 7.95
N ASP A 182 18.86 -6.21 9.13
CA ASP A 182 17.95 -5.60 10.10
C ASP A 182 17.27 -4.34 9.52
N ASP A 183 18.01 -3.49 8.82
CA ASP A 183 17.45 -2.33 8.12
C ASP A 183 16.44 -2.75 7.04
N ALA A 184 16.73 -3.79 6.27
CA ALA A 184 15.81 -4.34 5.27
C ALA A 184 14.56 -4.97 5.90
N VAL A 185 14.70 -5.61 7.07
CA VAL A 185 13.56 -6.15 7.83
C VAL A 185 12.69 -5.00 8.36
N ASN A 186 13.29 -3.95 8.93
CA ASN A 186 12.57 -2.77 9.39
C ASN A 186 11.82 -2.09 8.25
N GLN A 187 12.45 -1.91 7.07
CA GLN A 187 11.79 -1.38 5.87
C GLN A 187 10.66 -2.28 5.38
N LYS A 188 10.84 -3.61 5.43
CA LYS A 188 9.76 -4.54 5.09
C LYS A 188 8.59 -4.41 6.06
N GLU A 189 8.84 -4.26 7.35
CA GLU A 189 7.80 -4.13 8.37
C GLU A 189 7.02 -2.82 8.22
N THR A 190 7.69 -1.70 7.92
CA THR A 190 7.01 -0.43 7.63
C THR A 190 6.13 -0.53 6.39
N LEU A 191 6.62 -1.14 5.31
CA LEU A 191 5.84 -1.38 4.09
C LEU A 191 4.64 -2.32 4.34
N VAL A 192 4.82 -3.36 5.16
CA VAL A 192 3.71 -4.25 5.55
C VAL A 192 2.63 -3.48 6.32
N ASN A 193 3.03 -2.60 7.23
CA ASN A 193 2.09 -1.75 7.97
C ASN A 193 1.37 -0.76 7.04
N GLU A 194 2.08 -0.15 6.09
CA GLU A 194 1.49 0.74 5.09
C GLU A 194 0.47 0.01 4.20
N VAL A 195 0.84 -1.17 3.68
CA VAL A 195 -0.08 -2.03 2.91
C VAL A 195 -1.30 -2.43 3.76
N LYS A 196 -1.14 -2.67 5.05
CA LYS A 196 -2.25 -2.97 5.96
C LYS A 196 -3.18 -1.76 6.12
N CYS A 197 -2.66 -0.56 6.29
CA CYS A 197 -3.45 0.67 6.34
C CYS A 197 -4.21 0.90 5.03
N LEU A 198 -3.52 0.82 3.88
CA LEU A 198 -4.13 0.96 2.56
C LEU A 198 -5.22 -0.08 2.30
N ARG A 199 -5.04 -1.33 2.74
CA ARG A 199 -6.09 -2.35 2.67
C ARG A 199 -7.29 -2.00 3.53
N GLY A 200 -7.08 -1.42 4.72
CA GLY A 200 -8.15 -0.94 5.60
C GLY A 200 -8.95 0.20 4.95
N GLU A 201 -8.27 1.21 4.42
CA GLU A 201 -8.90 2.30 3.68
C GLU A 201 -9.69 1.80 2.46
N LEU A 202 -9.10 0.89 1.68
CA LEU A 202 -9.76 0.31 0.51
C LEU A 202 -11.01 -0.49 0.89
N GLN A 203 -11.00 -1.19 2.02
CA GLN A 203 -12.18 -1.87 2.55
C GLN A 203 -13.26 -0.87 2.94
N GLN A 204 -12.89 0.21 3.64
CA GLN A 204 -13.84 1.26 4.01
C GLN A 204 -14.48 1.93 2.79
N VAL A 205 -13.69 2.22 1.74
CA VAL A 205 -14.23 2.75 0.47
C VAL A 205 -15.18 1.75 -0.20
N ARG A 206 -14.91 0.45 -0.11
CA ARG A 206 -15.81 -0.59 -0.64
C ARG A 206 -17.13 -0.62 0.11
N ASP A 207 -17.09 -0.58 1.44
CA ASP A 207 -18.27 -0.58 2.30
C ASP A 207 -19.10 0.69 2.06
N ASP A 208 -18.45 1.86 1.95
CA ASP A 208 -19.11 3.12 1.59
C ASP A 208 -19.76 3.05 0.21
N ARG A 209 -19.06 2.48 -0.78
CA ARG A 209 -19.61 2.29 -2.13
C ARG A 209 -20.85 1.38 -2.10
N GLU A 210 -20.81 0.28 -1.36
CA GLU A 210 -21.93 -0.64 -1.22
C GLU A 210 -23.13 0.03 -0.53
N HIS A 211 -22.88 0.86 0.49
CA HIS A 211 -23.90 1.65 1.13
C HIS A 211 -24.52 2.68 0.16
N GLN A 212 -23.71 3.38 -0.62
CA GLN A 212 -24.20 4.33 -1.64
C GLN A 212 -24.99 3.63 -2.75
N VAL A 213 -24.54 2.46 -3.22
CA VAL A 213 -25.28 1.65 -4.20
C VAL A 213 -26.65 1.26 -3.65
N SER A 214 -26.72 0.82 -2.39
CA SER A 214 -27.98 0.47 -1.73
C SER A 214 -28.91 1.69 -1.63
N LYS A 215 -28.37 2.87 -1.30
CA LYS A 215 -29.14 4.12 -1.26
C LYS A 215 -29.65 4.54 -2.64
N VAL A 216 -28.83 4.42 -3.68
CA VAL A 216 -29.22 4.70 -5.07
C VAL A 216 -30.31 3.74 -5.53
N GLN A 217 -30.23 2.45 -5.19
CA GLN A 217 -31.26 1.47 -5.49
C GLN A 217 -32.58 1.79 -4.80
N ALA A 218 -32.56 2.17 -3.52
CA ALA A 218 -33.75 2.59 -2.78
C ALA A 218 -34.40 3.84 -3.40
N LEU A 219 -33.62 4.88 -3.67
CA LEU A 219 -34.11 6.10 -4.33
C LEU A 219 -34.63 5.83 -5.74
N SER A 220 -33.97 4.95 -6.50
CA SER A 220 -34.45 4.53 -7.82
C SER A 220 -35.79 3.82 -7.73
N ALA A 221 -35.98 2.94 -6.75
CA ALA A 221 -37.26 2.28 -6.50
C ALA A 221 -38.36 3.28 -6.10
N GLU A 222 -38.04 4.30 -5.30
CA GLU A 222 -38.96 5.41 -5.00
C GLU A 222 -39.31 6.22 -6.24
N ILE A 223 -38.34 6.57 -7.08
CA ILE A 223 -38.58 7.27 -8.35
C ILE A 223 -39.50 6.45 -9.25
N VAL A 224 -39.33 5.13 -9.34
CA VAL A 224 -40.22 4.25 -10.10
C VAL A 224 -41.64 4.29 -9.52
N LYS A 225 -41.81 4.19 -8.20
CA LYS A 225 -43.12 4.33 -7.55
C LYS A 225 -43.77 5.68 -7.82
N PHE A 226 -43.01 6.78 -7.75
CA PHE A 226 -43.49 8.12 -8.07
C PHE A 226 -43.86 8.27 -9.55
N LYS A 227 -43.09 7.69 -10.47
CA LYS A 227 -43.43 7.67 -11.90
C LYS A 227 -44.72 6.91 -12.16
N GLU A 228 -44.89 5.75 -11.53
CA GLU A 228 -46.14 4.97 -11.64
C GLU A 228 -47.33 5.72 -11.05
N SER A 229 -47.19 6.34 -9.87
CA SER A 229 -48.28 7.11 -9.27
C SER A 229 -48.63 8.34 -10.10
N THR A 230 -47.61 9.04 -10.63
CA THR A 230 -47.81 10.18 -11.55
C THR A 230 -48.48 9.72 -12.84
N GLY A 231 -48.08 8.57 -13.40
CA GLY A 231 -48.70 7.98 -14.57
C GLY A 231 -50.17 7.61 -14.34
N ARG A 232 -50.51 7.04 -13.17
CA ARG A 232 -51.92 6.78 -12.78
C ARG A 232 -52.71 8.07 -12.66
N SER A 233 -52.17 9.10 -12.00
CA SER A 233 -52.82 10.40 -11.90
C SER A 233 -52.98 11.09 -13.26
N PHE A 234 -52.02 10.93 -14.18
CA PHE A 234 -52.14 11.45 -15.55
C PHE A 234 -53.24 10.72 -16.32
N ALA A 235 -53.32 9.39 -16.20
CA ALA A 235 -54.40 8.60 -16.80
C ALA A 235 -55.78 8.97 -16.21
N GLU A 236 -55.87 9.22 -14.91
CA GLU A 236 -57.09 9.73 -14.26
C GLU A 236 -57.45 11.14 -14.74
N LEU A 237 -56.46 12.04 -14.89
CA LEU A 237 -56.65 13.38 -15.41
C LEU A 237 -57.13 13.36 -16.87
N ASP A 238 -56.55 12.50 -17.72
CA ASP A 238 -57.01 12.30 -19.09
C ASP A 238 -58.45 11.78 -19.11
N ASN A 239 -58.79 10.83 -18.23
CA ASN A 239 -60.16 10.30 -18.12
C ASN A 239 -61.16 11.39 -17.68
N LEU A 240 -60.80 12.21 -16.69
CA LEU A 240 -61.60 13.35 -16.24
C LEU A 240 -61.71 14.42 -17.33
N THR A 241 -60.63 14.68 -18.07
CA THR A 241 -60.62 15.64 -19.19
C THR A 241 -61.52 15.15 -20.32
N MET A 242 -61.49 13.87 -20.65
CA MET A 242 -62.39 13.26 -21.63
C MET A 242 -63.86 13.31 -21.17
N LYS A 243 -64.12 13.02 -19.90
CA LYS A 243 -65.46 13.21 -19.31
C LYS A 243 -65.91 14.66 -19.37
N SER A 244 -65.04 15.60 -19.02
CA SER A 244 -65.33 17.04 -19.09
C SER A 244 -65.66 17.46 -20.51
N LYS A 245 -64.86 17.05 -21.51
CA LYS A 245 -65.16 17.30 -22.93
C LYS A 245 -66.50 16.72 -23.35
N SER A 246 -66.81 15.47 -22.95
CA SER A 246 -68.11 14.84 -23.25
C SER A 246 -69.29 15.58 -22.60
N LEU A 247 -69.11 16.08 -21.38
CA LEU A 247 -70.12 16.87 -20.68
C LEU A 247 -70.26 18.25 -21.31
N GLU A 248 -69.17 18.86 -21.74
CA GLU A 248 -69.15 20.16 -22.40
C GLU A 248 -69.82 20.09 -23.78
N GLU A 249 -69.59 19.02 -24.55
CA GLU A 249 -70.32 18.67 -25.78
C GLU A 249 -71.81 18.42 -25.51
N THR A 250 -72.14 17.73 -24.42
CA THR A 250 -73.53 17.51 -24.02
C THR A 250 -74.21 18.83 -23.66
N CYS A 251 -73.53 19.69 -22.88
CA CYS A 251 -74.02 21.01 -22.50
C CYS A 251 -74.10 21.98 -23.68
N SER A 252 -73.23 21.87 -24.69
CA SER A 252 -73.33 22.67 -25.91
C SER A 252 -74.50 22.22 -26.78
N SER A 253 -74.70 20.89 -26.91
CA SER A 253 -75.87 20.31 -27.59
C SER A 253 -77.18 20.71 -26.89
N GLN A 254 -77.24 20.62 -25.56
CA GLN A 254 -78.40 21.05 -24.78
C GLN A 254 -78.64 22.55 -24.86
N ARG A 255 -77.58 23.38 -24.85
CA ARG A 255 -77.70 24.83 -25.08
C ARG A 255 -78.25 25.14 -26.46
N GLU A 256 -77.83 24.42 -27.49
CA GLU A 256 -78.38 24.60 -28.84
C GLU A 256 -79.84 24.14 -28.92
N GLN A 257 -80.21 23.05 -28.25
CA GLN A 257 -81.61 22.62 -28.14
C GLN A 257 -82.47 23.67 -27.42
N LEU A 258 -81.97 24.25 -26.32
CA LEU A 258 -82.63 25.36 -25.62
C LEU A 258 -82.77 26.59 -26.52
N ARG A 259 -81.72 26.96 -27.27
CA ARG A 259 -81.78 28.07 -28.23
C ARG A 259 -82.83 27.84 -29.32
N ILE A 260 -82.93 26.62 -29.85
CA ILE A 260 -83.95 26.25 -30.84
C ILE A 260 -85.35 26.34 -30.23
N LEU A 261 -85.54 25.82 -29.02
CA LEU A 261 -86.81 25.90 -28.29
C LEU A 261 -87.19 27.36 -27.96
N GLU A 262 -86.24 28.20 -27.57
CA GLU A 262 -86.44 29.64 -27.36
C GLU A 262 -86.86 30.34 -28.65
N LEU A 263 -86.24 29.99 -29.79
CA LEU A 263 -86.64 30.50 -31.11
C LEU A 263 -88.06 30.05 -31.50
N GLN A 264 -88.40 28.79 -31.22
CA GLN A 264 -89.75 28.25 -31.44
C GLN A 264 -90.78 28.93 -30.53
N LEU A 265 -90.42 29.21 -29.28
CA LEU A 265 -91.28 29.90 -28.32
C LEU A 265 -91.44 31.38 -28.67
N ALA A 266 -90.40 32.05 -29.15
CA ALA A 266 -90.48 33.40 -29.71
C ALA A 266 -91.38 33.43 -30.95
N ALA A 267 -91.24 32.48 -31.87
CA ALA A 267 -92.10 32.36 -33.05
C ALA A 267 -93.57 32.03 -32.67
N ALA A 268 -93.79 31.22 -31.64
CA ALA A 268 -95.12 30.92 -31.11
C ALA A 268 -95.74 32.14 -30.43
N ASN A 269 -94.96 32.91 -29.66
CA ASN A 269 -95.42 34.16 -29.03
C ASN A 269 -95.73 35.25 -30.08
N GLU A 270 -94.95 35.36 -31.15
CA GLU A 270 -95.26 36.23 -32.30
C GLU A 270 -96.55 35.79 -33.02
N LYS A 271 -96.80 34.49 -33.16
CA LYS A 271 -98.08 33.97 -33.69
C LYS A 271 -99.24 34.23 -32.73
N LEU A 272 -99.04 34.04 -31.43
CA LEU A 272 -100.04 34.31 -30.39
C LEU A 272 -100.38 35.80 -30.35
N LYS A 273 -99.39 36.68 -30.39
CA LYS A 273 -99.58 38.14 -30.41
C LYS A 273 -100.33 38.59 -31.67
N ARG A 274 -100.05 38.00 -32.82
CA ARG A 274 -100.83 38.24 -34.06
C ARG A 274 -102.26 37.71 -33.95
N ALA A 275 -102.47 36.56 -33.32
CA ALA A 275 -103.80 36.01 -33.07
C ALA A 275 -104.59 36.84 -32.04
N ASP A 276 -103.95 37.36 -30.99
CA ASP A 276 -104.57 38.24 -29.99
C ASP A 276 -104.92 39.61 -30.57
N LEU A 277 -104.08 40.17 -31.44
CA LEU A 277 -104.38 41.42 -32.15
C LEU A 277 -105.60 41.23 -33.07
N SER A 278 -105.62 40.13 -33.84
CA SER A 278 -106.74 39.73 -34.69
C SER A 278 -108.03 39.46 -33.90
N ALA A 279 -107.92 38.81 -32.73
CA ALA A 279 -109.04 38.54 -31.83
C ALA A 279 -109.56 39.84 -31.17
N SER A 280 -108.68 40.80 -30.91
CA SER A 280 -109.06 42.11 -30.37
C SER A 280 -109.76 42.97 -31.43
N GLU A 281 -109.29 42.97 -32.67
CA GLU A 281 -109.93 43.67 -33.79
C GLU A 281 -111.33 43.10 -34.07
N THR A 282 -111.47 41.78 -34.16
CA THR A 282 -112.77 41.12 -34.32
C THR A 282 -113.71 41.34 -33.13
N ARG A 283 -113.18 41.47 -31.91
CA ARG A 283 -113.99 41.81 -30.72
C ARG A 283 -114.52 43.25 -30.75
N VAL A 284 -113.74 44.19 -31.28
CA VAL A 284 -114.19 45.59 -31.45
C VAL A 284 -115.28 45.67 -32.52
N GLU A 285 -115.07 45.03 -33.68
CA GLU A 285 -116.08 44.96 -34.75
C GLU A 285 -117.38 44.30 -34.26
N TYR A 286 -117.29 43.22 -33.47
CA TYR A 286 -118.47 42.56 -32.89
C TYR A 286 -119.25 43.48 -31.94
N LEU A 287 -118.55 44.26 -31.11
CA LEU A 287 -119.20 45.20 -30.19
C LEU A 287 -119.86 46.37 -30.93
N GLU A 288 -119.25 46.86 -32.00
CA GLU A 288 -119.85 47.89 -32.85
C GLU A 288 -121.10 47.37 -33.56
N GLN A 289 -121.03 46.18 -34.18
CA GLN A 289 -122.18 45.53 -34.82
C GLN A 289 -123.32 45.28 -33.83
N LYS A 290 -123.01 44.84 -32.61
CA LYS A 290 -124.02 44.64 -31.56
C LYS A 290 -124.72 45.96 -31.17
N ARG A 291 -124.00 47.08 -31.16
CA ARG A 291 -124.56 48.40 -30.89
C ARG A 291 -125.51 48.85 -32.01
N THR A 292 -125.12 48.64 -33.26
CA THR A 292 -125.97 48.97 -34.42
C THR A 292 -127.25 48.13 -34.46
N ILE A 293 -127.17 46.85 -34.10
CA ILE A 293 -128.34 45.96 -34.01
C ILE A 293 -129.32 46.45 -32.94
N GLN A 294 -128.82 46.86 -31.77
CA GLN A 294 -129.68 47.38 -30.70
C GLN A 294 -130.40 48.67 -31.14
N GLU A 295 -129.68 49.60 -31.77
CA GLU A 295 -130.27 50.86 -32.29
C GLU A 295 -131.33 50.60 -33.38
N LEU A 296 -131.14 49.59 -34.22
CA LEU A 296 -132.11 49.19 -35.23
C LEU A 296 -133.34 48.51 -34.63
N GLN A 297 -133.17 47.71 -33.58
CA GLN A 297 -134.29 47.08 -32.85
C GLN A 297 -135.16 48.12 -32.15
N ASP A 298 -134.54 49.11 -31.51
CA ASP A 298 -135.27 50.20 -30.84
C ASP A 298 -136.04 51.05 -31.87
N ARG A 299 -135.45 51.32 -33.04
CA ARG A 299 -136.14 51.99 -34.15
C ARG A 299 -137.30 51.18 -34.71
N LEU A 300 -137.15 49.87 -34.85
CA LEU A 300 -138.22 49.00 -35.33
C LEU A 300 -139.41 49.00 -34.37
N ALA A 301 -139.16 48.85 -33.06
CA ALA A 301 -140.20 48.90 -32.04
C ALA A 301 -140.96 50.25 -32.05
N ASP A 302 -140.24 51.36 -32.21
CA ASP A 302 -140.84 52.70 -32.27
C ASP A 302 -141.69 52.92 -33.55
N MET A 303 -141.26 52.35 -34.68
CA MET A 303 -142.04 52.41 -35.94
C MET A 303 -143.29 51.51 -35.90
N GLU A 304 -143.20 50.31 -35.31
CA GLU A 304 -144.35 49.44 -35.11
C GLU A 304 -145.42 50.09 -34.23
N HIS A 305 -145.00 50.78 -33.16
CA HIS A 305 -145.92 51.50 -32.28
C HIS A 305 -146.66 52.62 -33.03
N LYS A 306 -145.94 53.40 -33.85
CA LYS A 306 -146.52 54.47 -34.69
C LYS A 306 -147.49 53.93 -35.75
N LEU A 307 -147.20 52.76 -36.32
CA LEU A 307 -148.09 52.12 -37.31
C LEU A 307 -149.44 51.73 -36.68
N ILE A 308 -149.41 51.13 -35.48
CA ILE A 308 -150.63 50.71 -34.77
C ILE A 308 -151.49 51.93 -34.39
N GLU A 309 -150.86 53.00 -33.90
CA GLU A 309 -151.56 54.25 -33.59
C GLU A 309 -152.19 54.89 -34.83
N GLY A 310 -151.43 54.97 -35.94
CA GLY A 310 -151.92 55.48 -37.21
C GLY A 310 -153.13 54.70 -37.72
N GLU A 311 -153.12 53.38 -37.58
CA GLU A 311 -154.19 52.53 -38.10
C GLU A 311 -155.47 52.60 -37.25
N ASN A 312 -155.33 52.77 -35.94
CA ASN A 312 -156.46 53.09 -35.06
C ASN A 312 -157.07 54.46 -35.38
N LEU A 313 -156.24 55.44 -35.74
CA LEU A 313 -156.70 56.78 -36.13
C LEU A 313 -157.44 56.75 -37.48
N ARG A 314 -156.94 56.00 -38.48
CA ARG A 314 -157.61 55.79 -39.77
C ARG A 314 -159.01 55.23 -39.57
N LYS A 315 -159.15 54.16 -38.77
CA LYS A 315 -160.45 53.52 -38.45
C LYS A 315 -161.44 54.51 -37.87
N LYS A 316 -161.01 55.35 -36.92
CA LYS A 316 -161.88 56.37 -36.30
C LYS A 316 -162.35 57.40 -37.32
N LEU A 317 -161.42 58.01 -38.07
CA LEU A 317 -161.74 59.06 -39.03
C LEU A 317 -162.62 58.57 -40.18
N HIS A 318 -162.37 57.35 -40.68
CA HIS A 318 -163.15 56.74 -41.75
C HIS A 318 -164.63 56.57 -41.36
N ASN A 319 -164.90 56.12 -40.13
CA ASN A 319 -166.27 56.01 -39.63
C ASN A 319 -166.94 57.36 -39.42
N THR A 320 -166.22 58.35 -38.90
CA THR A 320 -166.77 59.71 -38.75
C THR A 320 -167.17 60.31 -40.10
N ILE A 321 -166.38 60.08 -41.16
CA ILE A 321 -166.72 60.53 -42.52
C ILE A 321 -167.98 59.84 -43.04
N LEU A 322 -168.15 58.54 -42.79
CA LEU A 322 -169.33 57.79 -43.21
C LEU A 322 -170.60 58.28 -42.50
N GLU A 323 -170.54 58.50 -41.18
CA GLU A 323 -171.66 59.05 -40.41
C GLU A 323 -172.09 60.43 -40.91
N LEU A 324 -171.12 61.30 -41.22
CA LEU A 324 -171.38 62.64 -41.77
C LEU A 324 -172.03 62.61 -43.16
N LYS A 325 -171.76 61.57 -43.97
CA LYS A 325 -172.40 61.37 -45.28
C LYS A 325 -173.82 60.82 -45.20
N GLY A 326 -174.29 60.43 -44.01
CA GLY A 326 -175.60 59.83 -43.80
C GLY A 326 -175.55 58.31 -43.86
N ASN A 327 -176.13 57.68 -42.82
CA ASN A 327 -176.13 56.23 -42.64
C ASN A 327 -177.05 55.48 -43.62
N ILE A 328 -177.97 56.19 -44.27
CA ILE A 328 -178.84 55.65 -45.32
C ILE A 328 -178.57 56.51 -46.55
N ARG A 329 -178.09 55.89 -47.63
CA ARG A 329 -177.83 56.57 -48.90
C ARG A 329 -178.67 55.92 -49.99
N VAL A 330 -179.36 56.73 -50.78
CA VAL A 330 -180.18 56.28 -51.90
C VAL A 330 -179.54 56.75 -53.19
N PHE A 331 -179.11 55.80 -54.00
CA PHE A 331 -178.57 56.07 -55.33
C PHE A 331 -179.57 55.71 -56.41
N CYS A 332 -179.65 56.55 -57.44
CA CYS A 332 -180.41 56.27 -58.65
C CYS A 332 -179.41 55.97 -59.77
N ARG A 333 -179.67 54.93 -60.56
CA ARG A 333 -178.86 54.62 -61.75
C ARG A 333 -179.77 54.41 -62.94
N VAL A 334 -179.51 55.20 -63.98
CA VAL A 334 -180.20 55.08 -65.25
C VAL A 334 -179.41 54.13 -66.15
N ARG A 335 -180.10 53.23 -66.83
CA ARG A 335 -179.49 52.24 -67.71
C ARG A 335 -179.36 52.79 -69.13
N PRO A 336 -178.27 52.48 -69.86
CA PRO A 336 -178.19 52.77 -71.29
C PRO A 336 -179.19 51.95 -72.12
N LEU A 337 -179.67 52.58 -73.19
CA LEU A 337 -180.63 52.01 -74.14
C LEU A 337 -179.96 50.88 -74.93
N LEU A 338 -180.68 49.77 -75.15
CA LEU A 338 -180.18 48.65 -75.95
C LEU A 338 -180.72 48.67 -77.39
N PRO A 339 -180.05 47.99 -78.34
CA PRO A 339 -180.43 48.01 -79.77
C PRO A 339 -181.81 47.45 -80.09
N ASP A 340 -182.41 46.69 -79.16
CA ASP A 340 -183.76 46.10 -79.29
C ASP A 340 -184.87 47.03 -78.76
N ASP A 341 -184.49 48.18 -78.18
CA ASP A 341 -185.43 49.21 -77.73
C ASP A 341 -185.83 50.07 -78.94
N GLY A 342 -187.01 49.78 -79.52
CA GLY A 342 -187.53 50.43 -80.73
C GLY A 342 -187.44 51.96 -80.69
N ALA A 343 -187.21 52.56 -81.87
CA ALA A 343 -186.97 53.99 -82.07
C ALA A 343 -188.15 54.87 -81.59
N ALA A 344 -188.18 55.19 -80.30
CA ALA A 344 -188.99 56.26 -79.74
C ALA A 344 -188.18 57.55 -79.75
N GLU A 345 -188.58 58.46 -80.63
CA GLU A 345 -188.03 59.81 -80.78
C GLU A 345 -188.22 60.63 -79.49
N GLY A 346 -187.12 61.03 -78.84
CA GLY A 346 -187.09 62.09 -77.82
C GLY A 346 -186.96 61.61 -76.37
N ALA A 347 -185.88 62.04 -75.70
CA ALA A 347 -185.52 61.64 -74.34
C ALA A 347 -186.56 62.04 -73.28
N VAL A 348 -187.08 61.05 -72.54
CA VAL A 348 -188.06 61.22 -71.44
C VAL A 348 -187.38 61.71 -70.14
N VAL A 349 -186.07 61.58 -70.05
CA VAL A 349 -185.28 61.88 -68.84
C VAL A 349 -184.29 63.00 -69.13
N SER A 350 -184.31 64.00 -68.26
CA SER A 350 -183.46 65.19 -68.31
C SER A 350 -182.62 65.28 -67.04
N TYR A 351 -181.34 65.62 -67.18
CA TYR A 351 -180.46 65.86 -66.05
C TYR A 351 -180.34 67.38 -65.81
N PRO A 352 -180.79 67.90 -64.67
CA PRO A 352 -180.71 69.33 -64.38
C PRO A 352 -179.25 69.79 -64.29
N THR A 353 -178.93 70.88 -65.00
CA THR A 353 -177.58 71.48 -65.03
C THR A 353 -177.36 72.56 -63.96
N SER A 354 -178.34 72.79 -63.08
CA SER A 354 -178.17 73.74 -61.98
C SER A 354 -177.11 73.25 -61.01
N THR A 355 -176.25 74.17 -60.55
CA THR A 355 -175.08 73.89 -59.71
C THR A 355 -175.46 73.20 -58.39
N GLU A 356 -176.67 73.41 -57.89
CA GLU A 356 -177.17 72.75 -56.68
C GLU A 356 -177.61 71.29 -56.91
N SER A 357 -178.05 70.96 -58.13
CA SER A 357 -178.69 69.67 -58.47
C SER A 357 -177.80 68.76 -59.32
N LEU A 358 -176.61 69.22 -59.72
CA LEU A 358 -175.70 68.51 -60.60
C LEU A 358 -175.26 67.17 -59.99
N GLY A 359 -175.57 66.06 -60.67
CA GLY A 359 -175.20 64.70 -60.24
C GLY A 359 -176.06 64.10 -59.11
N ARG A 360 -177.11 64.81 -58.66
CA ARG A 360 -178.05 64.36 -57.61
C ARG A 360 -179.51 64.49 -58.03
N GLY A 361 -179.82 65.37 -58.98
CA GLY A 361 -181.15 65.56 -59.53
C GLY A 361 -181.39 64.72 -60.78
N ILE A 362 -182.62 64.24 -60.94
CA ILE A 362 -183.12 63.66 -62.19
C ILE A 362 -184.55 64.16 -62.43
N ASP A 363 -184.80 64.71 -63.61
CA ASP A 363 -186.10 65.22 -63.98
C ASP A 363 -186.79 64.24 -64.94
N LEU A 364 -187.95 63.75 -64.52
CA LEU A 364 -188.85 62.99 -65.36
C LEU A 364 -189.81 63.94 -66.05
N ILE A 365 -189.84 63.91 -67.39
CA ILE A 365 -190.69 64.78 -68.21
C ILE A 365 -191.92 63.97 -68.64
N GLN A 366 -193.09 64.31 -68.10
CA GLN A 366 -194.35 63.62 -68.42
C GLN A 366 -195.45 64.64 -68.74
N ASN A 367 -196.04 64.52 -69.93
CA ASN A 367 -197.12 65.40 -70.44
C ASN A 367 -196.80 66.91 -70.35
N GLY A 368 -195.54 67.28 -70.61
CA GLY A 368 -195.08 68.68 -70.58
C GLY A 368 -194.82 69.25 -69.19
N GLN A 369 -195.09 68.50 -68.11
CA GLN A 369 -194.69 68.86 -66.75
C GLN A 369 -193.40 68.13 -66.34
N LYS A 370 -192.52 68.84 -65.63
CA LYS A 370 -191.28 68.30 -65.07
C LYS A 370 -191.51 67.86 -63.63
N TYR A 371 -191.15 66.62 -63.32
CA TYR A 371 -191.14 66.07 -61.97
C TYR A 371 -189.69 65.87 -61.51
N PRO A 372 -189.15 66.78 -60.66
CA PRO A 372 -187.79 66.67 -60.16
C PRO A 372 -187.70 65.66 -59.00
N PHE A 373 -186.75 64.73 -59.09
CA PHE A 373 -186.35 63.84 -57.99
C PHE A 373 -184.91 64.13 -57.57
N THR A 374 -184.60 63.93 -56.29
CA THR A 374 -183.25 64.15 -55.75
C THR A 374 -182.79 62.91 -54.97
N PHE A 375 -181.57 62.48 -55.25
CA PHE A 375 -180.91 61.31 -54.64
C PHE A 375 -179.51 61.70 -54.13
N ASP A 376 -178.87 60.84 -53.33
CA ASP A 376 -177.50 61.08 -52.87
C ASP A 376 -176.50 61.09 -54.02
N LYS A 377 -176.79 60.32 -55.06
CA LYS A 377 -176.08 60.35 -56.34
C LYS A 377 -176.96 59.75 -57.44
N VAL A 378 -176.97 60.41 -58.59
CA VAL A 378 -177.60 59.90 -59.81
C VAL A 378 -176.49 59.52 -60.79
N PHE A 379 -176.46 58.25 -61.17
CA PHE A 379 -175.58 57.73 -62.19
C PHE A 379 -176.30 57.73 -63.54
N ASN A 380 -175.71 58.41 -64.50
CA ASN A 380 -176.18 58.45 -65.88
C ASN A 380 -175.89 57.13 -66.62
N PRO A 381 -176.46 56.94 -67.82
CA PRO A 381 -176.28 55.73 -68.61
C PRO A 381 -174.82 55.40 -68.95
N GLU A 382 -173.97 56.42 -69.02
CA GLU A 382 -172.54 56.28 -69.32
C GLU A 382 -171.70 55.86 -68.11
N ALA A 383 -172.27 55.85 -66.89
CA ALA A 383 -171.54 55.49 -65.68
C ALA A 383 -171.19 53.99 -65.63
N SER A 384 -169.90 53.72 -65.42
CA SER A 384 -169.37 52.35 -65.38
C SER A 384 -169.61 51.66 -64.02
N GLN A 385 -169.39 50.35 -63.95
CA GLN A 385 -169.44 49.63 -62.68
C GLN A 385 -168.35 50.08 -61.70
N GLN A 386 -167.20 50.53 -62.20
CA GLN A 386 -166.13 51.07 -61.36
C GLN A 386 -166.60 52.35 -60.65
N ASP A 387 -167.32 53.24 -61.35
CA ASP A 387 -167.80 54.50 -60.78
C ASP A 387 -168.82 54.30 -59.67
N VAL A 388 -169.64 53.24 -59.79
CA VAL A 388 -170.56 52.81 -58.74
C VAL A 388 -169.78 52.20 -57.56
N PHE A 389 -168.81 51.33 -57.84
CA PHE A 389 -168.01 50.70 -56.80
C PHE A 389 -167.17 51.71 -56.01
N VAL A 390 -166.66 52.78 -56.63
CA VAL A 390 -165.93 53.84 -55.91
C VAL A 390 -166.77 54.44 -54.78
N GLU A 391 -168.07 54.64 -54.98
CA GLU A 391 -168.97 55.14 -53.93
C GLU A 391 -169.27 54.09 -52.85
N ILE A 392 -169.29 52.80 -53.21
CA ILE A 392 -169.55 51.69 -52.28
C ILE A 392 -168.28 51.24 -51.55
N SER A 393 -167.09 51.49 -52.10
CA SER A 393 -165.79 51.05 -51.55
C SER A 393 -165.56 51.52 -50.12
N GLN A 394 -166.06 52.71 -49.77
CA GLN A 394 -165.99 53.26 -48.41
C GLN A 394 -166.80 52.44 -47.41
N LEU A 395 -167.91 51.82 -47.84
CA LEU A 395 -168.71 50.91 -47.02
C LEU A 395 -167.99 49.55 -46.83
N VAL A 396 -167.35 49.03 -47.88
CA VAL A 396 -166.54 47.79 -47.78
C VAL A 396 -165.40 47.96 -46.77
N GLN A 397 -164.73 49.11 -46.79
CA GLN A 397 -163.70 49.44 -45.80
C GLN A 397 -164.27 49.53 -44.37
N SER A 398 -165.48 50.02 -44.19
CA SER A 398 -166.17 50.04 -42.88
C SER A 398 -166.46 48.63 -42.37
N ALA A 399 -166.83 47.70 -43.26
CA ALA A 399 -167.00 46.28 -42.91
C ALA A 399 -165.69 45.63 -42.46
N LEU A 400 -164.57 45.91 -43.14
CA LEU A 400 -163.23 45.47 -42.73
C LEU A 400 -162.78 46.08 -41.40
N ASP A 401 -163.25 47.30 -41.11
CA ASP A 401 -163.01 47.99 -39.84
C ASP A 401 -163.95 47.50 -38.70
N GLY A 402 -164.84 46.54 -38.99
CA GLY A 402 -165.69 45.84 -38.01
C GLY A 402 -167.14 46.33 -37.91
N TYR A 403 -167.60 47.19 -38.82
CA TYR A 403 -168.94 47.79 -38.78
C TYR A 403 -169.92 47.05 -39.70
N LYS A 404 -171.20 47.03 -39.33
CA LYS A 404 -172.25 46.34 -40.11
C LYS A 404 -172.72 47.22 -41.26
N VAL A 405 -172.63 46.70 -42.49
CA VAL A 405 -173.11 47.34 -43.72
C VAL A 405 -174.17 46.44 -44.35
N ILE A 406 -175.28 47.02 -44.83
CA ILE A 406 -176.40 46.33 -45.48
C ILE A 406 -176.58 46.87 -46.90
#